data_AF-A0A1I3ILZ1-F1
#
_entry.id   AF-A0A1I3ILZ1-F1
#
_cell.length_a   1.000
_cell.length_b   1.000
_cell.length_c   1.000
_cell.angle_alpha   90.00
_cell.angle_beta   90.00
_cell.angle_gamma   90.00
#
_symmetry.space_group_name_H-M   'P 1'
#
loop_
_entity.id
_entity.type
_entity.pdbx_description
1 polymer ?
#
loop_
_entity_poly.entity_id
_entity_poly.type
_entity_poly.pdbx_seq_one_letter_code
_entity_poly.pdbx_strand_id
1 'polypeptide(L)' 'MDLNLRGELEALMTEIKKRQRHIEDQAFLISVLERDGHNTLEQQAALKLERKQLTLQMERQTNLLQNARV' A
#
# COMPACT_ATOMS: atom_id res chain seq x y z
N MET A 1 -5.56 -28.01 -3.20
CA MET A 1 -4.55 -26.97 -2.89
C MET A 1 -4.97 -25.58 -3.35
N ASP A 2 -5.73 -25.43 -4.45
CA ASP A 2 -6.09 -24.11 -5.03
C ASP A 2 -6.98 -23.19 -4.19
N LEU A 3 -7.81 -23.74 -3.30
CA LEU A 3 -8.71 -22.93 -2.45
C LEU A 3 -7.96 -22.07 -1.42
N ASN A 4 -6.85 -22.57 -0.86
CA ASN A 4 -6.02 -21.80 0.08
C ASN A 4 -5.31 -20.65 -0.63
N LEU A 5 -4.77 -20.91 -1.83
CA LEU A 5 -4.08 -19.88 -2.59
C LEU A 5 -5.02 -18.73 -3.01
N ARG A 6 -6.25 -19.06 -3.43
CA ARG A 6 -7.27 -18.04 -3.75
C ARG A 6 -7.66 -17.21 -2.53
N GLY A 7 -7.88 -17.84 -1.38
CA GLY A 7 -8.20 -17.15 -0.13
C GLY A 7 -7.07 -16.22 0.35
N GLU A 8 -5.83 -16.69 0.28
CA GLU A 8 -4.64 -15.88 0.58
C GLU A 8 -4.52 -14.67 -0.38
N LEU A 9 -4.85 -14.87 -1.65
CA LEU A 9 -4.81 -13.80 -2.64
C LEU A 9 -5.88 -12.73 -2.41
N GLU A 10 -7.10 -13.14 -2.08
CA GLU A 10 -8.21 -12.23 -1.74
C GLU A 10 -7.92 -11.43 -0.46
N ALA A 11 -7.36 -12.09 0.56
CA ALA A 11 -6.92 -11.43 1.78
C ALA A 11 -5.82 -10.40 1.50
N LEU A 12 -4.83 -10.76 0.68
CA LEU A 12 -3.74 -9.87 0.28
C LEU A 12 -4.25 -8.66 -0.53
N MET A 13 -5.17 -8.87 -1.48
CA MET A 13 -5.80 -7.80 -2.25
C MET A 13 -6.57 -6.83 -1.35
N THR A 14 -7.27 -7.36 -0.34
CA THR A 14 -8.03 -6.55 0.62
C THR A 14 -7.09 -5.69 1.45
N GLU A 15 -5.98 -6.26 1.90
CA GLU A 15 -4.96 -5.54 2.67
C GLU A 15 -4.28 -4.44 1.85
N ILE A 16 -3.92 -4.73 0.59
CA ILE A 16 -3.37 -3.73 -0.35
C ILE A 16 -4.34 -2.55 -0.54
N LYS A 17 -5.63 -2.83 -0.73
CA LYS A 17 -6.65 -1.77 -0.88
C LYS A 17 -6.78 -0.91 0.37
N LYS A 18 -6.74 -1.52 1.57
CA LYS A 18 -6.77 -0.78 2.83
C LYS A 18 -5.56 0.14 2.97
N ARG A 19 -4.37 -0.36 2.65
CA ARG A 19 -3.12 0.42 2.68
C ARG A 19 -3.12 1.55 1.66
N GLN A 20 -3.62 1.31 0.45
CA GLN A 20 -3.79 2.36 -0.56
C GLN A 20 -4.65 3.49 -0.05
N ARG A 21 -5.82 3.18 0.52
CA ARG A 21 -6.70 4.20 1.11
C ARG A 21 -6.02 4.96 2.25
N HIS A 22 -5.30 4.25 3.12
CA HIS A 22 -4.56 4.90 4.21
C HIS A 22 -3.51 5.89 3.70
N ILE A 23 -2.75 5.51 2.65
CA ILE A 23 -1.76 6.39 2.01
C ILE A 23 -2.43 7.61 1.36
N GLU A 24 -3.62 7.44 0.76
CA GLU A 24 -4.40 8.54 0.19
C GLU A 24 -4.87 9.51 1.28
N ASP A 25 -5.42 8.99 2.38
CA ASP A 25 -5.88 9.78 3.52
C ASP A 25 -4.72 10.55 4.18
N GLN A 26 -3.55 9.92 4.35
CA GLN A 26 -2.35 10.58 4.86
C GLN A 26 -1.84 11.67 3.91
N ALA A 27 -1.84 11.42 2.60
CA ALA A 27 -1.43 12.41 1.61
C ALA A 27 -2.36 13.64 1.65
N PHE A 28 -3.67 13.42 1.79
CA PHE A 28 -4.63 14.49 1.98
C PHE A 28 -4.36 15.28 3.26
N LEU A 29 -4.19 14.59 4.40
CA LEU A 29 -3.90 15.25 5.68
C LEU A 29 -2.62 16.10 5.61
N ILE A 30 -1.54 15.57 5.02
CA ILE A 30 -0.27 16.30 4.85
C ILE A 30 -0.50 17.57 4.04
N SER A 31 -1.27 17.51 2.95
CA SER A 31 -1.57 18.69 2.12
C SER A 31 -2.36 19.77 2.88
N VAL A 32 -3.27 19.37 3.77
CA VAL A 32 -4.00 20.29 4.65
C VAL A 32 -3.04 20.94 5.65
N LEU A 33 -2.19 20.14 6.30
CA LEU A 33 -1.22 20.61 7.28
C LEU A 33 -0.20 21.58 6.68
N GLU A 34 0.28 21.32 5.46
CA GLU A 34 1.16 22.21 4.70
C GLU A 34 0.50 23.55 4.41
N ARG A 35 -0.77 23.52 4.00
CA ARG A 35 -1.55 24.73 3.74
C ARG A 35 -1.71 25.59 4.99
N ASP A 36 -1.84 24.94 6.14
CA ASP A 36 -1.97 25.59 7.45
C ASP A 36 -0.62 26.00 8.05
N GLY A 37 0.50 25.77 7.34
CA GLY A 37 1.84 26.23 7.73
C GLY A 37 2.56 25.30 8.72
N HIS A 38 2.08 24.07 8.92
CA HIS A 38 2.77 23.09 9.74
C HIS A 38 3.99 22.50 9.01
N ASN A 39 5.02 22.12 9.79
CA ASN A 39 6.13 21.35 9.27
C ASN A 39 5.71 19.88 9.07
N THR A 40 5.70 19.42 7.81
CA THR A 40 5.27 18.08 7.42
C THR A 40 6.40 17.18 6.92
N LEU A 41 7.66 17.59 7.04
CA LEU A 41 8.81 16.88 6.43
C LEU A 41 8.92 15.42 6.90
N GLU A 42 8.69 15.16 8.18
CA GLU A 42 8.73 13.80 8.72
C GLU A 42 7.55 12.94 8.20
N GLN A 43 6.35 13.52 8.14
CA GLN A 43 5.16 12.86 7.62
C GLN A 43 5.30 12.55 6.12
N GLN A 44 5.89 13.47 5.34
CA GLN A 44 6.21 13.23 3.94
C GLN A 44 7.23 12.10 3.76
N ALA A 45 8.27 12.05 4.61
CA ALA A 45 9.27 10.99 4.57
C ALA A 45 8.67 9.63 4.93
N ALA A 46 7.81 9.58 5.96
CA ALA A 46 7.07 8.38 6.36
C ALA A 46 6.14 7.90 5.23
N LEU A 47 5.35 8.80 4.64
CA LEU A 47 4.45 8.49 3.52
C LEU A 47 5.22 7.95 2.30
N LYS A 48 6.41 8.51 2.02
CA LYS A 48 7.29 8.01 0.94
C LYS A 48 7.77 6.59 1.20
N LEU A 49 8.13 6.27 2.44
CA LEU A 49 8.53 4.92 2.83
C LEU A 49 7.36 3.94 2.69
N GLU A 50 6.17 4.33 3.15
CA GLU A 50 4.98 3.51 3.08
C GLU A 50 4.56 3.20 1.64
N ARG A 51 4.59 4.20 0.75
CA ARG A 51 4.39 4.01 -0.69
C ARG A 51 5.37 3.00 -1.28
N LYS A 52 6.66 3.09 -0.93
CA LYS A 52 7.67 2.14 -1.39
C LYS A 52 7.38 0.72 -0.91
N GLN A 53 6.98 0.56 0.35
CA GLN A 53 6.62 -0.74 0.90
C GLN A 53 5.40 -1.35 0.20
N LEU A 54 4.39 -0.53 -0.10
CA LEU A 54 3.21 -0.96 -0.86
C LEU A 54 3.60 -1.44 -2.27
N THR A 55 4.46 -0.71 -2.98
CA THR A 55 4.96 -1.14 -4.31
C THR A 55 5.62 -2.52 -4.22
N LEU A 56 6.50 -2.74 -3.23
CA LEU A 56 7.16 -4.04 -3.03
C LEU A 56 6.18 -5.17 -2.66
N GLN A 57 5.04 -4.87 -2.04
CA GLN A 57 4.00 -5.85 -1.76
C GLN A 57 3.22 -6.21 -3.04
N MET A 58 2.91 -5.22 -3.88
CA MET A 58 2.23 -5.43 -5.16
C MET A 58 3.11 -6.20 -6.16
N GLU A 59 4.42 -5.92 -6.20
CA GLU A 59 5.38 -6.69 -7.00
C GLU A 59 5.44 -8.15 -6.55
N ARG A 60 5.52 -8.40 -5.24
CA ARG A 60 5.47 -9.76 -4.70
C ARG A 60 4.18 -10.48 -5.06
N GLN A 61 3.03 -9.81 -4.98
CA GLN A 61 1.74 -10.38 -5.40
C GLN A 61 1.75 -10.75 -6.89
N THR A 62 2.28 -9.87 -7.74
CA THR A 62 2.37 -10.10 -9.18
C THR A 62 3.21 -11.33 -9.50
N ASN A 63 4.35 -11.49 -8.81
CA ASN A 63 5.22 -12.66 -8.96
C ASN A 63 4.54 -13.95 -8.47
N LEU A 64 3.82 -13.92 -7.36
CA LEU A 64 3.06 -15.07 -6.87
C LEU A 64 1.98 -15.50 -7.87
N LEU A 65 1.27 -14.53 -8.46
CA LEU A 65 0.27 -14.78 -9.50
C LEU A 65 0.87 -15.38 -10.78
N GLN A 66 2.06 -14.94 -11.18
CA GLN A 66 2.78 -15.49 -12.32
C GLN A 66 3.22 -16.93 -12.05
N ASN A 67 3.79 -17.20 -10.88
CA ASN A 67 4.25 -18.53 -10.49
C ASN A 67 3.11 -19.53 -10.27
N ALA A 68 1.92 -19.06 -9.88
CA ALA A 68 0.73 -19.92 -9.73
C ALA A 68 0.03 -20.25 -11.06
N ARG A 69 0.40 -19.55 -12.15
CA ARG A 69 -0.12 -19.78 -13.51
C ARG A 69 0.74 -20.75 -14.33
N VAL A 70 1.91 -21.12 -13.83
CA VAL A 70 2.86 -22.11 -14.40
C VAL A 70 2.70 -23.43 -13.66
#